data_AF-A0A1H8A7R8-F1
#
_entry.id   AF-A0A1H8A7R8-F1
#
_cell.length_a   1.000
_cell.length_b   1.000
_cell.length_c   1.000
_cell.angle_alpha   90.00
_cell.angle_beta   90.00
_cell.angle_gamma   90.00
#
_symmetry.space_group_name_H-M   'P 1'
#
loop_
_entity.id
_entity.type
_entity.pdbx_description
1 polymer ?
#
loop_
_entity_poly.entity_id
_entity_poly.type
_entity_poly.pdbx_seq_one_letter_code
_entity_poly.pdbx_strand_id
1 'polypeptide(L)'
;MGVTFDDAEKEFVFDFEHDGAEDIVSLTGDDYQVEAFGKCFYYGYEFSDQVDGPVRSAFIKYVNFTQDLQETPDLTHFIKKAIDNLDKQINLYDYDLVVMPESSSKVNQYMLRYIYRFAQPTLRKMELVKSLPASISFDMDAYEQSYLNDVLENGRPRYTEAQKEEAKKSINDMLDLIHQKDYFTIAKDVKKSRFRPYMMNFLRYATNEDKELCSKIRQQNVLVIDDVTTSGSTLNEVLRTLRILNEDNDIRIFSLIGRKDLMADSY
;
A
#
# COMPACT_ATOMS: atom_id res chain seq x y z
N MET A 1 12.51 15.69 -18.31
CA MET A 1 11.15 15.32 -18.71
C MET A 1 10.20 15.85 -17.65
N GLY A 2 9.52 16.94 -17.95
CA GLY A 2 8.65 17.60 -17.01
C GLY A 2 7.44 18.24 -17.66
N VAL A 3 6.68 18.96 -16.84
CA VAL A 3 5.55 19.76 -17.28
C VAL A 3 5.79 21.17 -16.80
N THR A 4 5.58 22.16 -17.65
CA THR A 4 5.58 23.58 -17.30
C THR A 4 4.16 24.14 -17.33
N PHE A 5 3.96 25.30 -16.71
CA PHE A 5 2.71 26.04 -16.83
C PHE A 5 2.94 27.30 -17.66
N ASP A 6 2.30 27.37 -18.83
CA ASP A 6 2.31 28.56 -19.67
C ASP A 6 1.34 29.58 -19.07
N ASP A 7 1.91 30.62 -18.45
CA ASP A 7 1.13 31.65 -17.79
C ASP A 7 0.35 32.56 -18.75
N ALA A 8 0.78 32.66 -20.02
CA ALA A 8 0.16 33.49 -21.03
C ALA A 8 -1.08 32.79 -21.62
N GLU A 9 -0.93 31.52 -21.98
CA GLU A 9 -2.03 30.72 -22.56
C GLU A 9 -2.88 30.02 -21.48
N LYS A 10 -2.41 30.01 -20.22
CA LYS A 10 -3.05 29.31 -19.07
C LYS A 10 -3.19 27.80 -19.30
N GLU A 11 -2.16 27.20 -19.88
CA GLU A 11 -2.12 25.78 -20.23
C GLU A 11 -0.92 25.06 -19.62
N PHE A 12 -1.02 23.73 -19.49
CA PHE A 12 0.08 22.88 -19.06
C PHE A 12 0.77 22.28 -20.28
N VAL A 13 2.08 22.43 -20.37
CA VAL A 13 2.88 21.99 -21.53
C VAL A 13 3.75 20.82 -21.11
N PHE A 14 3.60 19.69 -21.80
CA PHE A 14 4.39 18.48 -21.53
C PHE A 14 5.66 18.49 -22.38
N ASP A 15 6.82 18.41 -21.75
CA ASP A 15 8.11 18.16 -22.41
C ASP A 15 8.66 16.80 -21.97
N PHE A 16 8.57 15.82 -22.87
CA PHE A 16 9.05 14.47 -22.63
C PHE A 16 10.52 14.24 -23.04
N GLU A 17 11.20 15.28 -23.51
CA GLU A 17 12.58 15.22 -24.00
C GLU A 17 13.55 15.93 -23.04
N HIS A 18 13.15 17.04 -22.41
CA HIS A 18 14.03 17.85 -21.56
C HIS A 18 13.46 18.08 -20.16
N ASP A 19 14.34 18.25 -19.17
CA ASP A 19 13.98 18.84 -17.86
C ASP A 19 14.26 20.34 -17.93
N GLY A 20 13.25 21.14 -17.63
CA GLY A 20 13.33 22.59 -17.53
C GLY A 20 13.53 23.05 -16.08
N ALA A 21 14.23 24.17 -15.90
CA ALA A 21 14.34 24.81 -14.59
C ALA A 21 13.00 25.36 -14.07
N GLU A 22 12.03 25.55 -14.97
CA GLU A 22 10.68 26.07 -14.69
C GLU A 22 9.63 24.94 -14.63
N ASP A 23 10.06 23.68 -14.67
CA ASP A 23 9.15 22.54 -14.58
C ASP A 23 8.42 22.56 -13.25
N ILE A 24 7.09 22.47 -13.32
CA ILE A 24 6.24 22.34 -12.15
C ILE A 24 6.25 20.91 -11.60
N VAL A 25 6.44 19.92 -12.47
CA VAL A 25 6.71 18.53 -12.10
C VAL A 25 7.80 17.96 -13.00
N SER A 26 8.65 17.10 -12.44
CA SER A 26 9.73 16.45 -13.18
C SER A 26 9.75 14.96 -12.89
N LEU A 27 10.14 14.16 -13.89
CA LEU A 27 10.29 12.71 -13.76
C LEU A 27 11.36 12.39 -12.70
N THR A 28 11.08 11.45 -11.81
CA THR A 28 12.03 11.04 -10.78
C THR A 28 13.21 10.25 -11.40
N GLY A 29 14.38 10.31 -10.75
CA GLY A 29 15.57 9.59 -11.21
C GLY A 29 15.54 8.07 -10.96
N ASP A 30 16.48 7.34 -11.57
CA ASP A 30 16.57 5.87 -11.55
C ASP A 30 16.87 5.25 -10.14
N ASP A 31 17.11 6.06 -9.10
CA ASP A 31 17.34 5.62 -7.70
C ASP A 31 16.39 6.31 -6.71
N TYR A 32 15.29 6.88 -7.19
CA TYR A 32 14.41 7.70 -6.37
C TYR A 32 13.59 6.85 -5.39
N GLN A 33 13.75 7.10 -4.09
CA GLN A 33 12.91 6.51 -3.04
C GLN A 33 12.56 7.54 -1.97
N VAL A 34 11.31 7.51 -1.52
CA VAL A 34 10.84 8.29 -0.38
C VAL A 34 11.21 7.55 0.91
N GLU A 35 12.14 8.11 1.67
CA GLU A 35 12.63 7.49 2.92
C GLU A 35 11.56 7.40 4.01
N ALA A 36 10.58 8.30 3.99
CA ALA A 36 9.51 8.42 4.98
C ALA A 36 8.62 7.16 5.09
N PHE A 37 8.80 6.13 4.27
CA PHE A 37 8.07 4.86 4.35
C PHE A 37 9.01 3.65 4.43
N GLY A 38 10.23 3.83 4.95
CA GLY A 38 11.19 2.74 5.06
C GLY A 38 11.68 2.24 3.69
N LYS A 39 11.85 3.16 2.73
CA LYS A 39 12.36 2.90 1.37
C LYS A 39 11.47 2.00 0.51
N CYS A 40 10.16 2.03 0.74
CA CYS A 40 9.22 1.28 -0.10
C CYS A 40 8.40 2.15 -1.05
N PHE A 41 8.58 3.47 -1.06
CA PHE A 41 7.70 4.39 -1.75
C PHE A 41 8.41 5.17 -2.86
N TYR A 42 7.77 5.22 -4.03
CA TYR A 42 8.25 5.81 -5.27
C TYR A 42 7.24 6.82 -5.80
N TYR A 43 7.75 7.90 -6.39
CA TYR A 43 6.94 8.78 -7.24
C TYR A 43 7.34 8.60 -8.70
N GLY A 44 6.38 8.70 -9.60
CA GLY A 44 6.66 8.86 -11.03
C GLY A 44 7.21 10.24 -11.31
N TYR A 45 6.48 11.25 -10.87
CA TYR A 45 6.82 12.66 -10.99
C TYR A 45 6.78 13.35 -9.63
N GLU A 46 7.73 14.26 -9.40
CA GLU A 46 7.81 15.06 -8.19
C GLU A 46 7.51 16.53 -8.52
N PHE A 47 6.69 17.18 -7.70
CA PHE A 47 6.49 18.62 -7.77
C PHE A 47 7.77 19.38 -7.39
N SER A 48 8.12 20.40 -8.17
CA SER A 48 9.16 21.33 -7.79
C SER A 48 8.77 22.10 -6.52
N ASP A 49 9.74 22.31 -5.63
CA ASP A 49 9.54 23.01 -4.35
C ASP A 49 9.13 24.48 -4.51
N GLN A 50 9.41 25.06 -5.69
CA GLN A 50 9.11 26.46 -5.99
C GLN A 50 7.68 26.67 -6.50
N VAL A 51 6.94 25.61 -6.80
CA VAL A 51 5.58 25.70 -7.35
C VAL A 51 4.58 26.01 -6.23
N ASP A 52 3.75 27.02 -6.44
CA ASP A 52 2.75 27.42 -5.48
C ASP A 52 1.58 26.40 -5.34
N GLY A 53 0.88 26.47 -4.22
CA GLY A 53 -0.27 25.60 -3.95
C GLY A 53 -1.38 25.64 -5.02
N PRO A 54 -1.77 26.82 -5.52
CA PRO A 54 -2.77 26.96 -6.58
C PRO A 54 -2.42 26.25 -7.89
N VAL A 55 -1.21 26.44 -8.43
CA VAL A 55 -0.77 25.80 -9.69
C VAL A 55 -0.69 24.29 -9.51
N ARG A 56 -0.17 23.81 -8.38
CA ARG A 56 -0.19 22.35 -8.08
C ARG A 56 -1.59 21.79 -8.06
N SER A 57 -2.52 22.47 -7.39
CA SER A 57 -3.92 22.03 -7.31
C SER A 57 -4.60 22.05 -8.67
N ALA A 58 -4.28 23.03 -9.51
CA ALA A 58 -4.76 23.13 -10.88
C ALA A 58 -4.21 21.98 -11.74
N PHE A 59 -2.92 21.66 -11.62
CA PHE A 59 -2.30 20.56 -12.37
C PHE A 59 -2.86 19.19 -11.97
N ILE A 60 -3.03 18.92 -10.67
CA ILE A 60 -3.66 17.69 -10.17
C ILE A 60 -5.07 17.54 -10.75
N LYS A 61 -5.85 18.62 -10.74
CA LYS A 61 -7.20 18.60 -11.34
C LYS A 61 -7.14 18.38 -12.84
N TYR A 62 -6.19 19.01 -13.51
CA TYR A 62 -6.00 18.89 -14.94
C TYR A 62 -5.70 17.44 -15.35
N VAL A 63 -4.76 16.78 -14.65
CA VAL A 63 -4.41 15.37 -14.88
C VAL A 63 -5.58 14.42 -14.58
N ASN A 64 -6.27 14.61 -13.45
CA ASN A 64 -7.29 13.66 -13.01
C ASN A 64 -8.67 13.85 -13.66
N PHE A 65 -9.04 15.07 -14.04
CA PHE A 65 -10.44 15.40 -14.38
C PHE A 65 -10.66 16.10 -15.72
N THR A 66 -9.61 16.60 -16.39
CA THR A 66 -9.81 17.25 -17.71
C THR A 66 -10.01 16.22 -18.80
N GLN A 67 -11.16 16.27 -19.47
CA GLN A 67 -11.51 15.32 -20.52
C GLN A 67 -10.57 15.42 -21.73
N ASP A 68 -10.19 16.62 -22.13
CA ASP A 68 -9.34 16.84 -23.31
C ASP A 68 -7.99 16.14 -23.15
N LEU A 69 -7.30 16.35 -22.02
CA LEU A 69 -6.05 15.66 -21.69
C LEU A 69 -6.21 14.14 -21.66
N GLN A 70 -7.34 13.65 -21.15
CA GLN A 70 -7.60 12.22 -21.04
C GLN A 70 -7.71 11.49 -22.39
N GLU A 71 -7.94 12.26 -23.46
CA GLU A 71 -8.02 11.78 -24.84
C GLU A 71 -6.73 12.05 -25.63
N THR A 72 -5.74 12.74 -25.04
CA THR A 72 -4.46 13.01 -25.72
C THR A 72 -3.43 11.89 -25.53
N PRO A 73 -2.47 11.77 -26.49
CA PRO A 73 -1.29 10.93 -26.32
C PRO A 73 -0.41 11.34 -25.13
N ASP A 74 -0.46 12.61 -24.72
CA ASP A 74 0.41 13.16 -23.68
C ASP A 74 0.18 12.50 -22.33
N LEU A 75 -1.09 12.33 -21.91
CA LEU A 75 -1.39 11.61 -20.67
C LEU A 75 -0.88 10.18 -20.71
N THR A 76 -1.04 9.52 -21.85
CA THR A 76 -0.55 8.15 -22.04
C THR A 76 0.98 8.11 -21.96
N HIS A 77 1.67 9.07 -22.57
CA HIS A 77 3.13 9.13 -22.56
C HIS A 77 3.68 9.45 -21.17
N PHE A 78 3.03 10.40 -20.47
CA PHE A 78 3.32 10.76 -19.09
C PHE A 78 3.24 9.54 -18.15
N ILE A 79 2.12 8.80 -18.20
CA ILE A 79 1.94 7.58 -17.39
C ILE A 79 2.97 6.50 -17.75
N LYS A 80 3.22 6.27 -19.04
CA LYS A 80 4.17 5.25 -19.49
C LYS A 80 5.58 5.53 -19.00
N LYS A 81 6.07 6.75 -19.16
CA LYS A 81 7.41 7.15 -18.72
C LYS A 81 7.60 6.92 -17.21
N ALA A 82 6.60 7.27 -16.40
CA ALA A 82 6.66 7.02 -14.96
C ALA A 82 6.70 5.53 -14.61
N ILE A 83 5.89 4.70 -15.26
CA ILE A 83 5.85 3.25 -14.98
C ILE A 83 7.10 2.55 -15.53
N ASP A 84 7.58 2.93 -16.71
CA ASP A 84 8.84 2.41 -17.25
C ASP A 84 10.01 2.76 -16.33
N ASN A 85 10.00 3.97 -15.75
CA ASN A 85 10.99 4.37 -14.75
C ASN A 85 10.89 3.55 -13.46
N LEU A 86 9.69 3.25 -12.99
CA LEU A 86 9.46 2.38 -11.84
C LEU A 86 9.93 0.95 -12.10
N ASP A 87 9.69 0.41 -13.30
CA ASP A 87 10.06 -0.97 -13.65
C ASP A 87 11.57 -1.22 -13.57
N LYS A 88 12.37 -0.23 -13.97
CA LYS A 88 13.83 -0.27 -13.80
C LYS A 88 14.26 -0.38 -12.33
N GLN A 89 13.43 0.12 -11.40
CA GLN A 89 13.77 0.22 -9.98
C GLN A 89 13.35 -1.02 -9.18
N ILE A 90 12.17 -1.60 -9.48
CA ILE A 90 11.59 -2.66 -8.64
C ILE A 90 11.20 -3.94 -9.38
N ASN A 91 11.40 -4.06 -10.70
CA ASN A 91 10.96 -5.19 -11.53
C ASN A 91 9.47 -5.52 -11.33
N LEU A 92 8.59 -4.92 -12.13
CA LEU A 92 7.14 -5.03 -11.95
C LEU A 92 6.60 -6.45 -12.14
N TYR A 93 7.36 -7.35 -12.76
CA TYR A 93 7.01 -8.76 -12.91
C TYR A 93 6.94 -9.52 -11.58
N ASP A 94 7.59 -9.03 -10.52
CA ASP A 94 7.65 -9.72 -9.23
C ASP A 94 6.43 -9.43 -8.34
N TYR A 95 5.48 -8.59 -8.77
CA TYR A 95 4.31 -8.18 -7.99
C TYR A 95 3.03 -8.87 -8.45
N ASP A 96 2.54 -9.81 -7.65
CA ASP A 96 1.35 -10.59 -7.98
C ASP A 96 0.03 -9.96 -7.50
N LEU A 97 0.12 -8.95 -6.62
CA LEU A 97 -1.04 -8.24 -6.05
C LEU A 97 -0.88 -6.73 -6.23
N VAL A 98 -1.85 -6.10 -6.88
CA VAL A 98 -1.97 -4.65 -6.98
C VAL A 98 -3.13 -4.16 -6.11
N VAL A 99 -2.85 -3.15 -5.27
CA VAL A 99 -3.82 -2.46 -4.45
C VAL A 99 -3.93 -1.01 -4.92
N MET A 100 -5.13 -0.55 -5.28
CA MET A 100 -5.33 0.82 -5.78
C MET A 100 -6.63 1.44 -5.27
N PRO A 101 -6.78 2.78 -5.29
CA PRO A 101 -8.02 3.43 -4.88
C PRO A 101 -9.21 2.95 -5.72
N GLU A 102 -10.41 3.00 -5.15
CA GLU A 102 -11.66 2.78 -5.90
C GLU A 102 -11.91 3.85 -6.99
N SER A 103 -11.12 4.92 -6.99
CA SER A 103 -11.21 6.06 -7.92
C SER A 103 -11.43 5.63 -9.37
N SER A 104 -12.47 6.20 -9.97
CA SER A 104 -12.85 6.06 -11.38
C SER A 104 -11.97 6.89 -12.32
N SER A 105 -10.91 7.54 -11.84
CA SER A 105 -10.05 8.39 -12.67
C SER A 105 -9.49 7.59 -13.85
N LYS A 106 -9.53 8.16 -15.06
CA LYS A 106 -8.95 7.50 -16.24
C LYS A 106 -7.45 7.31 -16.07
N VAL A 107 -6.79 8.13 -15.24
CA VAL A 107 -5.37 7.99 -14.85
C VAL A 107 -5.13 6.63 -14.20
N ASN A 108 -5.90 6.28 -13.16
CA ASN A 108 -5.80 4.98 -12.50
C ASN A 108 -6.06 3.83 -13.48
N GLN A 109 -7.06 3.96 -14.35
CA GLN A 109 -7.35 2.94 -15.37
C GLN A 109 -6.21 2.77 -16.37
N TYR A 110 -5.57 3.85 -16.81
CA TYR A 110 -4.44 3.80 -17.73
C TYR A 110 -3.18 3.23 -17.07
N MET A 111 -2.89 3.63 -15.82
CA MET A 111 -1.80 3.03 -15.04
C MET A 111 -2.00 1.51 -14.91
N LEU A 112 -3.21 1.09 -14.52
CA LEU A 112 -3.55 -0.32 -14.39
C LEU A 112 -3.37 -1.07 -15.71
N ARG A 113 -3.93 -0.55 -16.81
CA ARG A 113 -3.79 -1.16 -18.14
C ARG A 113 -2.34 -1.30 -18.56
N TYR A 114 -1.50 -0.33 -18.22
CA TYR A 114 -0.09 -0.38 -18.58
C TYR A 114 0.68 -1.37 -17.71
N ILE A 115 0.44 -1.40 -16.40
CA ILE A 115 1.03 -2.38 -15.46
C ILE A 115 0.62 -3.81 -15.82
N TYR A 116 -0.60 -4.01 -16.29
CA TYR A 116 -1.10 -5.30 -16.80
C TYR A 116 -0.29 -5.88 -17.97
N ARG A 117 0.58 -5.07 -18.60
CA ARG A 117 1.48 -5.53 -19.67
C ARG A 117 2.75 -6.17 -19.13
N PHE A 118 3.12 -5.87 -17.88
CA PHE A 118 4.29 -6.43 -17.21
C PHE A 118 3.88 -7.69 -16.45
N ALA A 119 3.02 -7.54 -15.45
CA ALA A 119 2.43 -8.64 -14.69
C ALA A 119 0.92 -8.71 -14.94
N GLN A 120 0.29 -9.85 -14.70
CA GLN A 120 -1.17 -9.96 -14.59
C GLN A 120 -1.59 -10.07 -13.13
N PRO A 121 -1.36 -9.01 -12.31
CA PRO A 121 -1.58 -9.10 -10.88
C PRO A 121 -3.07 -9.23 -10.57
N THR A 122 -3.36 -9.90 -9.46
CA THR A 122 -4.68 -9.80 -8.84
C THR A 122 -4.91 -8.35 -8.43
N LEU A 123 -6.05 -7.78 -8.81
CA LEU A 123 -6.41 -6.41 -8.45
C LEU A 123 -7.32 -6.36 -7.22
N ARG A 124 -7.02 -5.44 -6.29
CA ARG A 124 -7.82 -5.16 -5.10
C ARG A 124 -7.94 -3.67 -4.84
N LYS A 125 -9.07 -3.28 -4.25
CA LYS A 125 -9.36 -1.91 -3.84
C LYS A 125 -8.74 -1.61 -2.49
N MET A 126 -8.23 -0.40 -2.29
CA MET A 126 -7.71 0.07 -1.00
C MET A 126 -8.75 -0.04 0.11
N GLU A 127 -10.01 0.30 -0.18
CA GLU A 127 -11.13 0.30 0.77
C GLU A 127 -11.36 -1.09 1.35
N LEU A 128 -11.31 -2.12 0.50
CA LEU A 128 -11.42 -3.51 0.91
C LEU A 128 -10.28 -3.89 1.85
N VAL A 129 -9.03 -3.55 1.48
CA VAL A 129 -7.86 -3.79 2.31
C VAL A 129 -8.00 -3.10 3.67
N LYS A 130 -8.41 -1.82 3.69
CA LYS A 130 -8.60 -1.04 4.91
C LYS A 130 -9.66 -1.63 5.86
N SER A 131 -10.67 -2.33 5.33
CA SER A 131 -11.71 -2.97 6.15
C SER A 131 -11.31 -4.32 6.72
N LEU A 132 -10.31 -5.00 6.14
CA LEU A 132 -9.93 -6.36 6.54
C LEU A 132 -9.67 -6.48 8.05
N PRO A 133 -8.88 -5.60 8.71
CA PRO A 133 -8.54 -5.79 10.11
C PRO A 133 -9.77 -5.85 11.02
N ALA A 134 -10.77 -4.99 10.80
CA ALA A 134 -11.98 -4.93 11.61
C ALA A 134 -12.87 -6.18 11.49
N SER A 135 -12.72 -6.94 10.40
CA SER A 135 -13.48 -8.18 10.14
C SER A 135 -12.81 -9.45 10.68
N ILE A 136 -11.57 -9.36 11.15
CA ILE A 136 -10.82 -10.51 11.65
C ILE A 136 -11.31 -10.86 13.05
N SER A 137 -11.63 -12.13 13.26
CA SER A 137 -11.97 -12.70 14.57
C SER A 137 -11.09 -13.92 14.84
N PHE A 138 -11.27 -14.57 15.99
CA PHE A 138 -10.47 -15.73 16.38
C PHE A 138 -11.36 -16.91 16.78
N ASP A 139 -10.99 -18.09 16.28
CA ASP A 139 -11.63 -19.37 16.61
C ASP A 139 -11.11 -19.90 17.94
N MET A 140 -11.59 -19.33 19.04
CA MET A 140 -11.16 -19.73 20.39
C MET A 140 -11.45 -21.20 20.66
N ASP A 141 -12.59 -21.72 20.20
CA ASP A 141 -12.99 -23.11 20.43
C ASP A 141 -12.03 -24.09 19.74
N ALA A 142 -11.73 -23.86 18.46
CA ALA A 142 -10.80 -24.72 17.73
C ALA A 142 -9.37 -24.61 18.28
N TYR A 143 -8.94 -23.41 18.69
CA TYR A 143 -7.62 -23.22 19.31
C TYR A 143 -7.52 -23.92 20.66
N GLU A 144 -8.55 -23.83 21.49
CA GLU A 144 -8.60 -24.51 22.78
C GLU A 144 -8.50 -26.03 22.60
N GLN A 145 -9.29 -26.60 21.69
CA GLN A 145 -9.29 -28.04 21.42
C GLN A 145 -7.98 -28.53 20.82
N SER A 146 -7.43 -27.80 19.84
CA SER A 146 -6.28 -28.26 19.07
C SER A 146 -4.94 -27.99 19.76
N TYR A 147 -4.91 -27.04 20.70
CA TYR A 147 -3.65 -26.56 21.28
C TYR A 147 -3.68 -26.45 22.80
N LEU A 148 -4.62 -25.69 23.39
CA LEU A 148 -4.59 -25.45 24.84
C LEU A 148 -4.95 -26.69 25.66
N ASN A 149 -5.82 -27.54 25.15
CA ASN A 149 -6.23 -28.79 25.76
C ASN A 149 -5.39 -29.99 25.29
N ASP A 150 -4.30 -29.73 24.55
CA ASP A 150 -3.38 -30.78 24.13
C ASP A 150 -2.76 -31.50 25.34
N VAL A 151 -2.53 -32.79 25.17
CA VAL A 151 -2.04 -33.69 26.21
C VAL A 151 -0.71 -34.29 25.75
N LEU A 152 0.27 -34.31 26.63
CA LEU A 152 1.55 -34.96 26.37
C LEU A 152 1.35 -36.48 26.24
N GLU A 153 2.32 -37.19 25.67
CA GLU A 153 2.27 -38.66 25.51
C GLU A 153 2.00 -39.43 26.81
N ASN A 154 2.35 -38.82 27.95
CA ASN A 154 2.11 -39.36 29.29
C ASN A 154 0.71 -39.02 29.87
N GLY A 155 -0.20 -38.46 29.07
CA GLY A 155 -1.57 -38.10 29.46
C GLY A 155 -1.69 -36.85 30.34
N ARG A 156 -0.60 -36.13 30.62
CA ARG A 156 -0.65 -34.87 31.37
C ARG A 156 -0.98 -33.70 30.45
N PRO A 157 -1.82 -32.73 30.88
CA PRO A 157 -2.04 -31.51 30.14
C PRO A 157 -0.71 -30.83 29.81
N ARG A 158 -0.54 -30.42 28.54
CA ARG A 158 0.66 -29.71 28.09
C ARG A 158 0.79 -28.34 28.78
N TYR A 159 -0.34 -27.70 29.06
CA TYR A 159 -0.41 -26.35 29.64
C TYR A 159 -1.16 -26.35 30.97
N THR A 160 -0.67 -25.54 31.92
CA THR A 160 -1.40 -25.24 33.16
C THR A 160 -2.53 -24.26 32.91
N GLU A 161 -3.54 -24.20 33.80
CA GLU A 161 -4.64 -23.23 33.67
C GLU A 161 -4.13 -21.78 33.62
N ALA A 162 -3.11 -21.44 34.40
CA ALA A 162 -2.49 -20.11 34.35
C ALA A 162 -1.87 -19.80 32.96
N GLN A 163 -1.28 -20.81 32.30
CA GLN A 163 -0.73 -20.65 30.95
C GLN A 163 -1.83 -20.56 29.87
N LYS A 164 -2.96 -21.24 30.07
CA LYS A 164 -4.13 -21.10 29.19
C LYS A 164 -4.69 -19.68 29.28
N GLU A 165 -4.88 -19.15 30.48
CA GLU A 165 -5.36 -17.77 30.68
C GLU A 165 -4.38 -16.73 30.13
N GLU A 166 -3.07 -16.93 30.30
CA GLU A 166 -2.03 -16.12 29.65
C GLU A 166 -2.18 -16.11 28.12
N ALA A 167 -2.40 -17.28 27.51
CA ALA A 167 -2.60 -17.39 26.07
C ALA A 167 -3.87 -16.68 25.60
N LYS A 168 -4.99 -16.85 26.31
CA LYS A 168 -6.26 -16.15 26.01
C LYS A 168 -6.10 -14.64 26.05
N LYS A 169 -5.43 -14.13 27.08
CA LYS A 169 -5.13 -12.70 27.20
C LYS A 169 -4.27 -12.23 26.02
N SER A 170 -3.21 -12.97 25.69
CA SER A 170 -2.35 -12.65 24.55
C SER A 170 -3.10 -12.65 23.20
N ILE A 171 -4.13 -13.49 23.04
CA ILE A 171 -5.00 -13.51 21.85
C ILE A 171 -5.87 -12.26 21.78
N ASN A 172 -6.52 -11.89 22.89
CA ASN A 172 -7.35 -10.70 22.95
C ASN A 172 -6.52 -9.44 22.71
N ASP A 173 -5.37 -9.31 23.38
CA ASP A 173 -4.44 -8.20 23.17
C ASP A 173 -4.01 -8.12 21.69
N MET A 174 -3.75 -9.26 21.04
CA MET A 174 -3.43 -9.30 19.61
C MET A 174 -4.60 -8.86 18.72
N LEU A 175 -5.82 -9.32 18.99
CA LEU A 175 -7.01 -8.92 18.22
C LEU A 175 -7.30 -7.43 18.35
N ASP A 176 -7.21 -6.89 19.56
CA ASP A 176 -7.41 -5.46 19.82
C ASP A 176 -6.41 -4.63 19.01
N LEU A 177 -5.14 -5.05 18.98
CA LEU A 177 -4.12 -4.37 18.18
C LEU A 177 -4.38 -4.48 16.66
N ILE A 178 -4.84 -5.65 16.17
CA ILE A 178 -5.22 -5.83 14.76
C ILE A 178 -6.36 -4.86 14.42
N HIS A 179 -7.40 -4.80 15.24
CA HIS A 179 -8.56 -3.93 15.03
C HIS A 179 -8.20 -2.45 15.10
N GLN A 180 -7.25 -2.08 15.96
CA GLN A 180 -6.73 -0.70 16.09
C GLN A 180 -5.72 -0.33 15.00
N LYS A 181 -5.34 -1.27 14.13
CA LYS A 181 -4.32 -1.08 13.07
C LYS A 181 -2.94 -0.64 13.61
N ASP A 182 -2.60 -1.04 14.83
CA ASP A 182 -1.34 -0.66 15.49
C ASP A 182 -0.23 -1.69 15.26
N TYR A 183 0.35 -1.65 14.05
CA TYR A 183 1.42 -2.55 13.64
C TYR A 183 2.65 -2.52 14.56
N PHE A 184 3.08 -1.33 15.00
CA PHE A 184 4.33 -1.17 15.75
C PHE A 184 4.25 -1.84 17.13
N THR A 185 3.06 -1.82 17.75
CA THR A 185 2.81 -2.51 19.01
C THR A 185 2.66 -4.01 18.80
N ILE A 186 2.01 -4.45 17.72
CA ILE A 186 1.94 -5.88 17.32
C ILE A 186 3.35 -6.45 17.16
N ALA A 187 4.21 -5.80 16.39
CA ALA A 187 5.57 -6.28 16.14
C ALA A 187 6.41 -6.38 17.44
N LYS A 188 6.11 -5.60 18.48
CA LYS A 188 6.87 -5.59 19.73
C LYS A 188 6.35 -6.60 20.76
N ASP A 189 5.05 -6.76 20.86
CA ASP A 189 4.42 -7.62 21.87
C ASP A 189 4.10 -9.03 21.33
N VAL A 190 3.69 -9.13 20.05
CA VAL A 190 3.42 -10.43 19.41
C VAL A 190 4.72 -11.18 19.11
N LYS A 191 5.85 -10.50 18.81
CA LYS A 191 7.17 -11.18 18.68
C LYS A 191 7.65 -11.84 19.97
N LYS A 192 7.12 -11.46 21.14
CA LYS A 192 7.50 -12.03 22.44
C LYS A 192 6.61 -13.18 22.89
N SER A 193 5.43 -13.35 22.29
CA SER A 193 4.52 -14.44 22.68
C SER A 193 4.96 -15.77 22.08
N ARG A 194 5.31 -16.73 22.93
CA ARG A 194 5.66 -18.12 22.53
C ARG A 194 4.53 -18.85 21.77
N PHE A 195 3.32 -18.30 21.79
CA PHE A 195 2.12 -18.88 21.18
C PHE A 195 1.87 -18.39 19.74
N ARG A 196 2.57 -17.34 19.30
CA ARG A 196 2.39 -16.67 18.00
C ARG A 196 2.32 -17.60 16.78
N PRO A 197 3.23 -18.57 16.57
CA PRO A 197 3.24 -19.39 15.36
C PRO A 197 1.95 -20.20 15.16
N TYR A 198 1.23 -20.46 16.25
CA TYR A 198 0.05 -21.32 16.26
C TYR A 198 -1.26 -20.53 16.20
N MET A 199 -1.25 -19.24 16.55
CA MET A 199 -2.45 -18.40 16.61
C MET A 199 -2.98 -18.00 15.22
N MET A 200 -2.10 -17.81 14.23
CA MET A 200 -2.49 -17.30 12.90
C MET A 200 -3.41 -18.25 12.11
N ASN A 201 -3.40 -19.55 12.44
CA ASN A 201 -4.22 -20.57 11.80
C ASN A 201 -5.69 -20.56 12.28
N PHE A 202 -5.96 -19.89 13.41
CA PHE A 202 -7.29 -19.81 14.02
C PHE A 202 -7.96 -18.47 13.78
N LEU A 203 -7.37 -17.59 12.97
CA LEU A 203 -8.04 -16.37 12.54
C LEU A 203 -9.21 -16.73 11.63
N ARG A 204 -10.38 -16.19 11.97
CA ARG A 204 -11.61 -16.27 11.20
C ARG A 204 -11.83 -14.95 10.46
N TYR A 205 -12.36 -15.05 9.25
CA TYR A 205 -12.66 -13.92 8.38
C TYR A 205 -14.16 -13.86 8.16
N ALA A 206 -14.69 -12.66 7.96
CA ALA A 206 -16.13 -12.47 7.73
C ALA A 206 -16.63 -13.21 6.49
N THR A 207 -15.80 -13.28 5.43
CA THR A 207 -16.13 -13.99 4.19
C THR A 207 -14.99 -14.88 3.71
N ASN A 208 -15.31 -15.84 2.82
CA ASN A 208 -14.29 -16.64 2.13
C ASN A 208 -13.40 -15.77 1.22
N GLU A 209 -13.95 -14.69 0.67
CA GLU A 209 -13.21 -13.74 -0.17
C GLU A 209 -12.16 -12.97 0.65
N ASP A 210 -12.50 -12.54 1.87
CA ASP A 210 -11.56 -11.89 2.80
C ASP A 210 -10.44 -12.85 3.22
N LYS A 211 -10.78 -14.12 3.46
CA LYS A 211 -9.82 -15.18 3.77
C LYS A 211 -8.84 -15.38 2.63
N GLU A 212 -9.34 -15.49 1.40
CA GLU A 212 -8.50 -15.65 0.21
C GLU A 212 -7.60 -14.43 0.01
N LEU A 213 -8.14 -13.22 0.18
CA LEU A 213 -7.39 -11.99 0.09
C LEU A 213 -6.28 -11.91 1.14
N CYS A 214 -6.57 -12.21 2.40
CA CYS A 214 -5.56 -12.23 3.46
C CYS A 214 -4.48 -13.28 3.19
N SER A 215 -4.85 -14.45 2.65
CA SER A 215 -3.88 -15.47 2.25
C SER A 215 -2.98 -15.00 1.11
N LYS A 216 -3.53 -14.31 0.10
CA LYS A 216 -2.76 -13.73 -1.01
C LYS A 216 -1.81 -12.64 -0.52
N ILE A 217 -2.31 -11.70 0.29
CA ILE A 217 -1.49 -10.64 0.89
C ILE A 217 -0.31 -11.25 1.65
N ARG A 218 -0.51 -12.34 2.40
CA ARG A 218 0.55 -13.04 3.16
C ARG A 218 1.63 -13.71 2.32
N GLN A 219 1.35 -14.07 1.07
CA GLN A 219 2.23 -14.92 0.26
C GLN A 219 2.81 -14.21 -0.97
N GLN A 220 2.35 -13.00 -1.27
CA GLN A 220 2.69 -12.27 -2.47
C GLN A 220 3.39 -10.95 -2.17
N ASN A 221 4.21 -10.50 -3.11
CA ASN A 221 4.69 -9.12 -3.14
C ASN A 221 3.52 -8.20 -3.55
N VAL A 222 3.42 -7.06 -2.90
CA VAL A 222 2.28 -6.16 -3.04
C VAL A 222 2.73 -4.82 -3.60
N LEU A 223 2.12 -4.41 -4.72
CA LEU A 223 2.30 -3.07 -5.28
C LEU A 223 1.04 -2.24 -4.98
N VAL A 224 1.21 -1.19 -4.18
CA VAL A 224 0.18 -0.18 -3.93
C VAL A 224 0.35 0.95 -4.94
N ILE A 225 -0.71 1.34 -5.63
CA ILE A 225 -0.67 2.40 -6.66
C ILE A 225 -1.65 3.50 -6.27
N ASP A 226 -1.25 4.75 -6.46
CA ASP A 226 -2.11 5.93 -6.34
C ASP A 226 -1.90 6.89 -7.53
N ASP A 227 -2.89 7.72 -7.86
CA ASP A 227 -2.71 8.75 -8.89
C ASP A 227 -1.93 9.94 -8.33
N VAL A 228 -2.36 10.49 -7.19
CA VAL A 228 -1.73 11.66 -6.59
C VAL A 228 -1.62 11.52 -5.09
N THR A 229 -0.40 11.64 -4.62
CA THR A 229 -0.12 11.69 -3.19
C THR A 229 -0.20 13.12 -2.67
N THR A 230 -1.17 13.35 -1.77
CA THR A 230 -1.30 14.60 -1.01
C THR A 230 -0.70 14.43 0.38
N SER A 231 -1.48 14.13 1.42
CA SER A 231 -0.99 13.96 2.80
C SER A 231 -0.44 12.57 3.12
N GLY A 232 -0.59 11.60 2.21
CA GLY A 232 -0.18 10.21 2.43
C GLY A 232 -0.97 9.43 3.46
N SER A 233 -2.00 10.01 4.09
CA SER A 233 -2.79 9.35 5.15
C SER A 233 -3.42 8.04 4.68
N THR A 234 -4.01 8.05 3.48
CA THR A 234 -4.60 6.85 2.85
C THR A 234 -3.55 5.77 2.61
N LEU A 235 -2.38 6.13 2.07
CA LEU A 235 -1.30 5.20 1.79
C LEU A 235 -0.69 4.65 3.08
N ASN A 236 -0.53 5.48 4.11
CA ASN A 236 -0.11 5.08 5.44
C ASN A 236 -1.06 4.06 6.06
N GLU A 237 -2.37 4.30 5.98
CA GLU A 237 -3.38 3.39 6.50
C GLU A 237 -3.36 2.04 5.78
N VAL A 238 -3.25 2.06 4.45
CA VAL A 238 -3.13 0.84 3.63
C VAL A 238 -1.83 0.10 3.97
N LEU A 239 -0.69 0.80 4.05
CA LEU A 239 0.60 0.19 4.38
C LEU A 239 0.58 -0.46 5.76
N ARG A 240 0.05 0.23 6.80
CA ARG A 240 -0.11 -0.33 8.15
C ARG A 240 -0.94 -1.61 8.10
N THR A 241 -2.05 -1.57 7.37
CA THR A 241 -2.94 -2.73 7.22
C THR A 241 -2.23 -3.90 6.53
N LEU A 242 -1.53 -3.64 5.42
CA LEU A 242 -0.78 -4.67 4.70
C LEU A 242 0.35 -5.25 5.56
N ARG A 243 1.10 -4.42 6.28
CA ARG A 243 2.19 -4.87 7.17
C ARG A 243 1.70 -5.71 8.36
N ILE A 244 0.50 -5.45 8.88
CA ILE A 244 -0.14 -6.32 9.89
C ILE A 244 -0.42 -7.71 9.32
N LEU A 245 -0.88 -7.77 8.07
CA LEU A 245 -1.22 -9.02 7.41
C LEU A 245 0.00 -9.74 6.84
N ASN A 246 1.06 -9.02 6.53
CA ASN A 246 2.24 -9.48 5.80
C ASN A 246 3.51 -8.80 6.35
N GLU A 247 4.17 -9.46 7.29
CA GLU A 247 5.41 -8.95 7.90
C GLU A 247 6.63 -9.08 6.98
N ASP A 248 6.68 -10.13 6.14
CA ASP A 248 7.92 -10.58 5.52
C ASP A 248 8.04 -10.29 4.01
N ASN A 249 6.94 -10.08 3.27
CA ASN A 249 7.05 -9.88 1.81
C ASN A 249 7.33 -8.42 1.44
N ASP A 250 7.73 -8.23 0.19
CA ASP A 250 8.01 -6.91 -0.36
C ASP A 250 6.69 -6.18 -0.63
N ILE A 251 6.53 -5.02 0.01
CA ILE A 251 5.39 -4.12 -0.22
C ILE A 251 6.00 -2.84 -0.76
N ARG A 252 5.66 -2.48 -2.01
CA ARG A 252 6.04 -1.20 -2.62
C ARG A 252 4.83 -0.33 -2.83
N ILE A 253 5.04 0.98 -2.76
CA ILE A 253 4.05 2.00 -3.02
C ILE A 253 4.55 2.83 -4.18
N PHE A 254 3.67 3.12 -5.13
CA PHE A 254 3.93 4.00 -6.25
C PHE A 254 2.81 5.03 -6.33
N SER A 255 3.17 6.29 -6.57
CA SER A 255 2.21 7.30 -6.95
C SER A 255 2.68 8.05 -8.18
N LEU A 256 1.77 8.30 -9.11
CA LEU A 256 2.14 8.97 -10.36
C LEU A 256 2.71 10.35 -10.10
N ILE A 257 2.09 11.13 -9.20
CA ILE A 257 2.53 12.47 -8.82
C ILE A 257 2.63 12.57 -7.30
N GLY A 258 3.71 13.17 -6.79
CA GLY A 258 3.88 13.42 -5.35
C GLY A 258 4.82 14.57 -5.03
N ARG A 259 5.09 14.73 -3.73
CA ARG A 259 6.05 15.71 -3.20
C ARG A 259 6.72 15.15 -1.93
N LYS A 260 8.00 15.45 -1.72
CA LYS A 260 8.76 14.97 -0.53
C LYS A 260 8.26 15.54 0.79
N ASP A 261 7.89 16.82 0.83
CA ASP A 261 7.61 17.53 2.08
C ASP A 261 6.21 17.28 2.66
N LEU A 262 5.24 16.87 1.83
CA LEU A 262 3.87 16.58 2.28
C LEU A 262 3.78 15.37 3.23
N MET A 263 4.87 14.61 3.38
CA MET A 263 4.98 13.45 4.26
C MET A 263 5.73 13.72 5.56
N ALA A 264 6.41 14.87 5.68
CA ALA A 264 7.27 15.18 6.82
C ALA A 264 6.46 15.50 8.10
N ASP A 265 5.22 15.97 7.95
CA ASP A 265 4.35 16.38 9.07
C ASP A 265 3.48 15.24 9.64
N SER A 266 3.65 14.00 9.17
CA SER A 266 2.81 12.85 9.54
C SER A 266 3.40 11.94 10.62
N TYR A 267 4.47 12.38 11.29
CA TYR A 267 5.19 11.63 12.32
C TYR A 267 4.98 12.18 13.73
#